data_AF-A0A157SNY0-F1
#
_entry.id   AF-A0A157SNY0-F1
#
_cell.length_a   1.000
_cell.length_b   1.000
_cell.length_c   1.000
_cell.angle_alpha   90.00
_cell.angle_beta   90.00
_cell.angle_gamma   90.00
#
_symmetry.space_group_name_H-M   'P 1'
#
loop_
_entity.id
_entity.type
_entity.pdbx_description
1 polymer ?
#
loop_
_entity_poly.entity_id
_entity_poly.type
_entity_poly.pdbx_seq_one_letter_code
_entity_poly.pdbx_strand_id
1 'polypeptide(L)'
;MFSIQEQECRMHFDSNTKKDDQPSATLQFTYRTSNDVLSEFSPDLKSSLYRRPRQDEGDMADNADPRLDDPGYLPCLKFPNMQNKVALSEKVVGATVIVHHGIGGKSDLTMEECTVSKFRLDPQEGGTVVVSMEVDCVPTKEQAGELHMKQNQDVVVSIVPPAADDGQLQL
;
A
#
# COMPACT_ATOMS: atom_id res chain seq x y z
N MET A 1 -3.48 -6.25 11.58
CA MET A 1 -2.59 -6.99 10.66
C MET A 1 -2.98 -6.54 9.27
N PHE A 2 -2.06 -5.92 8.53
CA PHE A 2 -2.34 -5.31 7.23
C PHE A 2 -2.58 -6.39 6.18
N SER A 3 -3.73 -6.36 5.51
CA SER A 3 -4.07 -7.25 4.41
C SER A 3 -4.70 -6.42 3.30
N ILE A 4 -4.29 -6.68 2.07
CA ILE A 4 -4.87 -6.03 0.89
C ILE A 4 -5.67 -7.07 0.13
N GLN A 5 -6.91 -6.74 -0.24
CA GLN A 5 -7.75 -7.56 -1.09
C GLN A 5 -8.15 -6.76 -2.33
N GLU A 6 -7.85 -7.32 -3.51
CA GLU A 6 -8.27 -6.79 -4.81
C GLU A 6 -8.03 -5.29 -5.00
N GLN A 7 -6.90 -4.78 -4.51
CA GLN A 7 -6.60 -3.35 -4.61
C GLN A 7 -5.96 -3.05 -5.96
N GLU A 8 -6.58 -2.13 -6.69
CA GLU A 8 -5.98 -1.56 -7.89
C GLU A 8 -4.76 -0.71 -7.50
N CYS A 9 -3.60 -1.12 -7.98
CA CYS A 9 -2.31 -0.52 -7.70
C CYS A 9 -1.52 -0.37 -8.99
N ARG A 10 -0.78 0.71 -9.11
CA ARG A 10 0.26 0.82 -10.14
C ARG A 10 1.44 -0.04 -9.75
N MET A 11 1.88 -0.92 -10.64
CA MET A 11 3.00 -1.82 -10.40
C MET A 11 4.26 -1.40 -11.15
N HIS A 12 5.39 -1.40 -10.46
CA HIS A 12 6.73 -1.36 -11.05
C HIS A 12 7.44 -2.67 -10.75
N PHE A 13 8.07 -3.26 -11.77
CA PHE A 13 8.80 -4.52 -11.65
C PHE A 13 10.29 -4.26 -11.85
N ASP A 14 11.09 -4.65 -10.87
CA ASP A 14 12.54 -4.65 -10.93
C ASP A 14 13.04 -6.10 -10.88
N SER A 15 13.65 -6.57 -11.98
CA SER A 15 14.32 -7.87 -11.99
C SER A 15 15.70 -7.75 -11.33
N ASN A 16 15.97 -8.66 -10.41
CA ASN A 16 17.22 -8.76 -9.67
C ASN A 16 17.76 -10.19 -9.76
N THR A 17 19.06 -10.35 -9.57
CA THR A 17 19.69 -11.68 -9.49
C THR A 17 20.43 -11.79 -8.17
N LYS A 18 20.10 -12.79 -7.36
CA LYS A 18 20.86 -13.07 -6.13
C LYS A 18 22.22 -13.69 -6.47
N LYS A 19 23.15 -13.67 -5.50
CA LYS A 19 24.53 -14.16 -5.66
C LYS A 19 24.65 -15.62 -6.12
N ASP A 20 23.58 -16.41 -6.04
CA ASP A 20 23.52 -17.82 -6.45
C ASP A 20 22.73 -18.05 -7.76
N ASP A 21 22.61 -17.03 -8.61
CA ASP A 21 21.90 -17.09 -9.91
C ASP A 21 20.40 -17.41 -9.80
N GLN A 22 19.85 -17.30 -8.57
CA GLN A 22 18.43 -17.43 -8.32
C GLN A 22 17.72 -16.14 -8.78
N PRO A 23 16.67 -16.25 -9.61
CA PRO A 23 15.90 -15.09 -10.02
C PRO A 23 15.24 -14.48 -8.79
N SER A 24 15.42 -13.17 -8.57
CA SER A 24 14.62 -12.44 -7.60
C SER A 24 13.96 -11.26 -8.28
N ALA A 25 12.82 -10.84 -7.74
CA ALA A 25 12.15 -9.65 -8.24
C ALA A 25 11.75 -8.78 -7.06
N THR A 26 11.77 -7.48 -7.31
CA THR A 26 11.20 -6.48 -6.41
C THR A 26 10.03 -5.84 -7.15
N LEU A 27 8.83 -5.97 -6.58
CA LEU A 27 7.60 -5.37 -7.08
C LEU A 27 7.29 -4.14 -6.23
N GLN A 28 7.22 -2.98 -6.85
CA GLN A 28 6.78 -1.77 -6.17
C GLN A 28 5.31 -1.54 -6.50
N PHE A 29 4.46 -1.54 -5.49
CA PHE A 29 3.04 -1.22 -5.63
C PHE A 29 2.77 0.18 -5.11
N THR A 30 2.01 0.97 -5.85
CA THR A 30 1.55 2.29 -5.43
C THR A 30 0.07 2.45 -5.70
N TYR A 31 -0.71 2.77 -4.67
CA TYR A 31 -2.14 3.04 -4.80
C TYR A 31 -2.57 4.25 -3.98
N ARG A 32 -3.73 4.79 -4.34
CA ARG A 32 -4.37 5.92 -3.67
C ARG A 32 -5.56 5.39 -2.90
N THR A 33 -5.67 5.76 -1.63
CA THR A 33 -6.80 5.37 -0.78
C THR A 33 -7.17 6.48 0.20
N SER A 34 -8.24 6.29 0.95
CA SER A 34 -8.66 7.17 2.05
C SER A 34 -7.59 7.22 3.14
N ASN A 35 -7.47 8.37 3.80
CA ASN A 35 -6.61 8.52 4.99
C ASN A 35 -7.01 7.63 6.18
N ASP A 36 -8.15 6.93 6.10
CA ASP A 36 -8.55 5.88 7.03
C ASP A 36 -7.49 4.78 7.15
N VAL A 37 -6.81 4.46 6.03
CA VAL A 37 -5.76 3.42 5.99
C VAL A 37 -4.64 3.69 6.99
N LEU A 38 -4.37 4.96 7.32
CA LEU A 38 -3.34 5.32 8.30
C LEU A 38 -3.64 4.72 9.68
N SER A 39 -4.92 4.57 10.01
CA SER A 39 -5.38 4.01 11.29
C SER A 39 -5.12 2.50 11.38
N GLU A 40 -4.97 1.81 10.23
CA GLU A 40 -4.60 0.39 10.18
C GLU A 40 -3.13 0.16 10.54
N PHE A 41 -2.27 1.15 10.27
CA PHE A 41 -0.86 1.13 10.68
C PHE A 41 -0.70 1.60 12.13
N SER A 42 -1.32 2.72 12.48
CA SER A 42 -1.35 3.21 13.86
C SER A 42 -2.59 4.07 14.12
N PRO A 43 -3.35 3.82 15.21
CA PRO A 43 -4.59 4.54 15.50
C PRO A 43 -4.44 6.07 15.50
N ASP A 44 -3.30 6.57 15.94
CA ASP A 44 -3.08 8.02 16.11
C ASP A 44 -2.51 8.68 14.85
N LEU A 45 -2.09 7.91 13.84
CA LEU A 45 -1.35 8.44 12.68
C LEU A 45 -2.22 9.34 11.81
N LYS A 46 -3.49 8.94 11.58
CA LYS A 46 -4.48 9.76 10.87
C LYS A 46 -4.67 11.10 11.57
N SER A 47 -4.93 11.07 12.87
CA SER A 47 -5.19 12.27 13.66
C SER A 47 -3.95 13.16 13.80
N SER A 48 -2.75 12.60 13.66
CA SER A 48 -1.47 13.34 13.73
C SER A 48 -1.14 14.10 12.45
N LEU A 49 -1.59 13.61 11.28
CA LEU A 49 -1.27 14.18 9.97
C LEU A 49 -2.42 15.00 9.38
N TYR A 50 -3.66 14.65 9.71
CA TYR A 50 -4.86 15.30 9.21
C TYR A 50 -5.62 16.06 10.29
N ARG A 51 -6.40 17.04 9.84
CA ARG A 51 -7.28 17.88 10.65
C ARG A 51 -8.53 18.23 9.86
N ARG A 52 -9.51 18.80 10.57
CA ARG A 52 -10.63 19.46 9.92
C ARG A 52 -10.22 20.80 9.31
N PRO A 53 -10.94 21.28 8.29
CA PRO A 53 -10.83 22.66 7.84
C PRO A 53 -11.08 23.59 9.03
N ARG A 54 -10.33 24.69 9.10
CA ARG A 54 -10.68 25.77 10.02
C ARG A 54 -11.71 26.67 9.33
N GLN A 55 -12.51 27.38 10.12
CA GLN A 55 -13.56 28.28 9.60
C GLN A 55 -13.02 29.38 8.66
N ASP A 56 -11.73 29.69 8.73
CA ASP A 56 -11.03 30.70 7.94
C ASP A 56 -10.32 30.15 6.69
N GLU A 57 -10.35 28.83 6.45
CA GLU A 57 -9.52 28.15 5.43
C GLU A 57 -10.31 27.44 4.32
N GLY A 58 -11.52 27.89 3.98
CA GLY A 58 -12.29 27.33 2.87
C GLY A 58 -13.31 28.33 2.32
N ASP A 59 -13.73 28.14 1.06
CA ASP A 59 -14.83 28.93 0.50
C ASP A 59 -16.16 28.50 1.16
N MET A 60 -17.22 29.30 1.02
CA MET A 60 -18.56 28.94 1.55
C MET A 60 -19.04 27.54 1.11
N ALA A 61 -18.53 27.03 -0.01
CA ALA A 61 -18.81 25.69 -0.52
C ALA A 61 -18.10 24.56 0.26
N ASP A 62 -16.87 24.78 0.74
CA ASP A 62 -16.13 23.78 1.51
C ASP A 62 -16.74 23.58 2.89
N ASN A 63 -17.25 24.66 3.49
CA ASN A 63 -17.95 24.63 4.78
C ASN A 63 -19.36 24.01 4.71
N ALA A 64 -19.89 23.79 3.50
CA ALA A 64 -21.19 23.17 3.27
C ALA A 64 -21.08 21.70 2.82
N ASP A 65 -19.87 21.11 2.83
CA ASP A 65 -19.69 19.68 2.54
C ASP A 65 -20.36 18.84 3.64
N PRO A 66 -21.42 18.06 3.34
CA PRO A 66 -22.14 17.27 4.33
C PRO A 66 -21.25 16.19 4.97
N ARG A 67 -20.08 15.89 4.40
CA ARG A 67 -19.10 14.98 5.01
C ARG A 67 -18.44 15.59 6.25
N LEU A 68 -18.46 16.92 6.42
CA LEU A 68 -17.95 17.57 7.64
C LEU A 68 -18.78 17.29 8.89
N ASP A 69 -20.02 16.80 8.72
CA ASP A 69 -20.84 16.33 9.83
C ASP A 69 -20.28 15.02 10.45
N ASP A 70 -19.49 14.26 9.69
CA ASP A 70 -18.81 13.07 10.18
C ASP A 70 -17.55 13.47 10.97
N PRO A 71 -17.46 13.14 12.28
CA PRO A 71 -16.26 13.40 13.04
C PRO A 71 -15.00 12.72 12.49
N GLY A 72 -15.15 11.63 11.74
CA GLY A 72 -14.06 10.90 11.10
C GLY A 72 -13.48 11.58 9.86
N TYR A 73 -14.19 12.55 9.26
CA TYR A 73 -13.74 13.22 8.05
C TYR A 73 -12.70 14.29 8.35
N LEU A 74 -11.44 14.00 8.02
CA LEU A 74 -10.29 14.88 8.23
C LEU A 74 -9.63 15.18 6.87
N PRO A 75 -10.16 16.10 6.05
CA PRO A 75 -9.67 16.30 4.68
C PRO A 75 -8.37 17.11 4.60
N CYS A 76 -8.06 17.93 5.60
CA CYS A 76 -6.97 18.89 5.53
C CYS A 76 -5.69 18.37 6.17
N LEU A 77 -4.52 18.69 5.61
CA LEU A 77 -3.25 18.37 6.27
C LEU A 77 -2.98 19.32 7.44
N LYS A 78 -2.41 18.78 8.52
CA LYS A 78 -1.89 19.58 9.64
C LYS A 78 -0.62 20.34 9.27
N PHE A 79 0.17 19.77 8.36
CA PHE A 79 1.45 20.31 7.92
C PHE A 79 1.51 20.38 6.40
N PRO A 80 0.80 21.32 5.74
CA PRO A 80 0.71 21.39 4.27
C PRO A 80 2.06 21.64 3.59
N ASN A 81 3.04 22.22 4.30
CA ASN A 81 4.39 22.44 3.79
C ASN A 81 5.32 21.22 4.00
N MET A 82 4.81 20.12 4.58
CA MET A 82 5.59 18.91 4.79
C MET A 82 5.69 18.12 3.48
N GLN A 83 6.89 18.06 2.92
CA GLN A 83 7.17 17.31 1.70
C GLN A 83 7.66 15.87 1.97
N ASN A 84 7.67 15.45 3.24
CA ASN A 84 8.23 14.17 3.65
C ASN A 84 7.17 13.08 3.67
N LYS A 85 7.45 11.99 2.95
CA LYS A 85 6.70 10.74 3.03
C LYS A 85 7.00 10.05 4.36
N VAL A 86 5.97 9.60 5.07
CA VAL A 86 6.13 8.81 6.29
C VAL A 86 6.60 7.43 5.88
N ALA A 87 7.87 7.11 6.15
CA ALA A 87 8.44 5.80 5.90
C ALA A 87 8.31 4.93 7.17
N LEU A 88 7.66 3.78 7.04
CA LEU A 88 7.58 2.80 8.11
C LEU A 88 8.67 1.75 7.91
N SER A 89 9.31 1.36 9.02
CA SER A 89 10.32 0.29 9.05
C SER A 89 9.72 -1.11 9.16
N GLU A 90 8.39 -1.20 9.23
CA GLU A 90 7.66 -2.47 9.30
C GLU A 90 7.87 -3.30 8.03
N LYS A 91 7.91 -4.61 8.23
CA LYS A 91 8.03 -5.59 7.16
C LYS A 91 7.13 -6.79 7.47
N VAL A 92 6.48 -7.32 6.44
CA VAL A 92 5.68 -8.54 6.49
C VAL A 92 6.47 -9.60 5.74
N VAL A 93 7.04 -10.55 6.48
CA VAL A 93 7.82 -11.65 5.90
C VAL A 93 6.92 -12.87 5.77
N GLY A 94 6.98 -13.57 4.65
CA GLY A 94 6.17 -14.78 4.42
C GLY A 94 4.78 -14.50 3.85
N ALA A 95 4.53 -13.31 3.32
CA ALA A 95 3.25 -12.98 2.71
C ALA A 95 3.06 -13.71 1.38
N THR A 96 1.81 -14.02 1.05
CA THR A 96 1.43 -14.48 -0.29
C THR A 96 0.90 -13.29 -1.07
N VAL A 97 1.51 -13.00 -2.21
CA VAL A 97 1.12 -11.91 -3.11
C VAL A 97 0.53 -12.50 -4.38
N ILE A 98 -0.70 -12.07 -4.68
CA ILE A 98 -1.48 -12.52 -5.83
C ILE A 98 -1.68 -11.31 -6.73
N VAL A 99 -1.05 -11.31 -7.90
CA VAL A 99 -1.33 -10.31 -8.94
C VAL A 99 -2.39 -10.90 -9.86
N HIS A 100 -3.61 -10.37 -9.76
CA HIS A 100 -4.73 -10.86 -10.54
C HIS A 100 -4.53 -10.55 -12.02
N HIS A 101 -4.65 -11.58 -12.85
CA HIS A 101 -4.42 -11.45 -14.28
C HIS A 101 -5.51 -12.16 -15.07
N GLY A 102 -6.03 -11.46 -16.09
CA GLY A 102 -7.06 -11.98 -16.98
C GLY A 102 -8.45 -11.94 -16.36
N ILE A 103 -9.37 -12.72 -16.92
CA ILE A 103 -10.76 -12.80 -16.47
C ILE A 103 -10.94 -14.18 -15.82
N GLY A 104 -10.99 -14.24 -14.49
CA GLY A 104 -11.42 -15.43 -13.75
C GLY A 104 -10.33 -16.27 -13.06
N GLY A 105 -9.30 -15.66 -12.49
CA GLY A 105 -8.43 -16.26 -11.46
C GLY A 105 -7.42 -17.33 -11.92
N LYS A 106 -7.66 -17.99 -13.06
CA LYS A 106 -6.81 -19.06 -13.61
C LYS A 106 -5.45 -18.58 -14.13
N SER A 107 -5.32 -17.28 -14.37
CA SER A 107 -4.10 -16.65 -14.87
C SER A 107 -3.41 -15.83 -13.78
N ASP A 108 -3.90 -15.88 -12.54
CA ASP A 108 -3.35 -15.11 -11.43
C ASP A 108 -1.92 -15.54 -11.11
N LEU A 109 -1.05 -14.55 -10.98
CA LEU A 109 0.35 -14.76 -10.64
C LEU A 109 0.45 -14.79 -9.12
N THR A 110 0.53 -15.98 -8.54
CA THR A 110 0.69 -16.19 -7.10
C THR A 110 2.17 -16.36 -6.77
N MET A 111 2.66 -15.55 -5.84
CA MET A 111 4.01 -15.61 -5.31
C MET A 111 3.92 -15.85 -3.80
N GLU A 112 4.55 -16.92 -3.34
CA GLU A 112 4.60 -17.30 -1.93
C GLU A 112 5.90 -16.82 -1.28
N GLU A 113 5.96 -16.85 0.05
CA GLU A 113 7.13 -16.47 0.85
C GLU A 113 7.67 -15.05 0.54
N CYS A 114 6.80 -14.13 0.13
CA CYS A 114 7.19 -12.77 -0.23
C CYS A 114 7.49 -11.94 1.02
N THR A 115 8.41 -10.99 0.87
CA THR A 115 8.69 -9.99 1.90
C THR A 115 8.16 -8.63 1.46
N VAL A 116 7.09 -8.15 2.11
CA VAL A 116 6.57 -6.79 1.91
C VAL A 116 7.29 -5.85 2.86
N SER A 117 7.88 -4.79 2.34
CA SER A 117 8.69 -3.83 3.11
C SER A 117 8.61 -2.41 2.52
N LYS A 118 9.31 -1.47 3.17
CA LYS A 118 9.45 -0.07 2.72
C LYS A 118 8.10 0.60 2.45
N PHE A 119 7.17 0.45 3.38
CA PHE A 119 5.90 1.17 3.33
C PHE A 119 6.18 2.67 3.41
N ARG A 120 5.74 3.41 2.41
CA ARG A 120 5.78 4.87 2.34
C ARG A 120 4.36 5.38 2.22
N LEU A 121 3.99 6.22 3.17
CA LEU A 121 2.70 6.89 3.22
C LEU A 121 2.92 8.35 2.85
N ASP A 122 2.22 8.81 1.82
CA ASP A 122 2.32 10.16 1.27
C ASP A 122 0.95 10.83 1.39
N PRO A 123 0.71 11.55 2.51
CA PRO A 123 -0.55 12.23 2.78
C PRO A 123 -0.78 13.39 1.81
N GLN A 124 -1.96 13.45 1.21
CA GLN A 124 -2.40 14.53 0.33
C GLN A 124 -3.61 15.26 0.90
N GLU A 125 -3.78 16.52 0.49
CA GLU A 125 -5.00 17.29 0.75
C GLU A 125 -6.23 16.59 0.18
N GLY A 126 -7.39 16.83 0.81
CA GLY A 126 -8.65 16.15 0.45
C GLY A 126 -8.79 14.76 1.07
N GLY A 127 -8.00 14.43 2.09
CA GLY A 127 -8.12 13.18 2.84
C GLY A 127 -7.64 11.94 2.08
N THR A 128 -6.82 12.11 1.03
CA THR A 128 -6.25 11.00 0.25
C THR A 128 -4.83 10.70 0.70
N VAL A 129 -4.47 9.44 0.80
CA VAL A 129 -3.09 8.99 1.05
C VAL A 129 -2.63 8.15 -0.13
N VAL A 130 -1.43 8.43 -0.64
CA VAL A 130 -0.73 7.52 -1.55
C VAL A 130 0.09 6.56 -0.71
N VAL A 131 -0.22 5.26 -0.82
CA VAL A 131 0.52 4.19 -0.16
C VAL A 131 1.43 3.55 -1.20
N SER A 132 2.72 3.50 -0.91
CA SER A 132 3.70 2.75 -1.70
C SER A 132 4.34 1.67 -0.85
N MET A 133 4.57 0.48 -1.41
CA MET A 133 5.26 -0.63 -0.76
C MET A 133 6.11 -1.40 -1.76
N GLU A 134 7.13 -2.08 -1.26
CA GLU A 134 8.01 -2.94 -2.05
C GLU A 134 7.83 -4.40 -1.60
N VAL A 135 7.65 -5.30 -2.56
CA VAL A 135 7.51 -6.74 -2.33
C VAL A 135 8.69 -7.43 -2.98
N ASP A 136 9.53 -8.04 -2.16
CA ASP A 136 10.62 -8.89 -2.62
C ASP A 136 10.11 -10.34 -2.73
N CYS A 137 10.24 -10.92 -3.92
CA CYS A 137 9.79 -12.28 -4.22
C CYS A 137 10.80 -13.04 -5.08
N VAL A 138 10.59 -14.35 -5.20
CA VAL A 138 11.37 -15.27 -6.05
C VAL A 138 10.42 -15.84 -7.10
N PRO A 139 10.14 -15.11 -8.19
CA PRO A 139 9.22 -15.58 -9.22
C PRO A 139 9.85 -16.68 -10.09
N THR A 140 9.02 -17.53 -10.70
CA THR A 140 9.48 -18.43 -11.77
C THR A 140 9.83 -17.65 -13.05
N LYS A 141 10.48 -18.30 -14.02
CA LYS A 141 10.84 -17.66 -15.29
C LYS A 141 9.62 -17.18 -16.07
N GLU A 142 8.56 -17.97 -16.07
CA GLU A 142 7.29 -17.64 -16.70
C GLU A 142 6.61 -16.45 -16.00
N GLN A 143 6.57 -16.48 -14.66
CA GLN A 143 6.02 -15.38 -13.87
C GLN A 143 6.79 -14.07 -14.06
N ALA A 144 8.12 -14.14 -14.09
CA ALA A 144 8.96 -12.96 -14.32
C ALA A 144 8.70 -12.33 -15.71
N GLY A 145 8.47 -13.15 -16.73
CA GLY A 145 8.09 -12.67 -18.07
C GLY A 145 6.75 -11.93 -18.05
N GLU A 146 5.73 -12.51 -17.42
CA GLU A 146 4.40 -11.89 -17.30
C GLU A 146 4.42 -10.61 -16.46
N LEU A 147 5.15 -10.60 -15.35
CA LEU A 147 5.33 -9.41 -14.49
C LEU A 147 6.04 -8.28 -15.25
N HIS A 148 7.04 -8.62 -16.07
CA HIS A 148 7.73 -7.64 -16.91
C HIS A 148 6.79 -7.01 -17.94
N MET A 149 5.91 -7.79 -18.57
CA MET A 149 4.91 -7.26 -19.52
C MET A 149 3.90 -6.32 -18.85
N LYS A 150 3.71 -6.43 -17.53
CA LYS A 150 2.81 -5.61 -16.72
C LYS A 150 3.48 -4.41 -16.06
N GLN A 151 4.76 -4.18 -16.33
CA GLN A 151 5.48 -3.06 -15.77
C GLN A 151 4.81 -1.72 -16.14
N ASN A 152 4.63 -0.85 -15.15
CA ASN A 152 3.99 0.46 -15.26
C ASN A 152 2.49 0.44 -15.62
N GLN A 153 1.83 -0.72 -15.54
CA GLN A 153 0.38 -0.85 -15.68
C GLN A 153 -0.31 -0.85 -14.31
N ASP A 154 -1.60 -0.51 -14.32
CA ASP A 154 -2.47 -0.69 -13.17
C ASP A 154 -2.87 -2.18 -13.11
N VAL A 155 -2.62 -2.80 -11.97
CA VAL A 155 -2.91 -4.20 -11.70
C VAL A 155 -3.72 -4.31 -10.43
N VAL A 156 -4.54 -5.35 -10.36
CA VAL A 156 -5.27 -5.69 -9.13
C VAL A 156 -4.41 -6.66 -8.33
N VAL A 157 -4.06 -6.29 -7.10
CA VAL A 157 -3.21 -7.11 -6.23
C VAL A 157 -3.92 -7.45 -4.92
N SER A 158 -3.72 -8.68 -4.47
CA SER A 158 -4.08 -9.13 -3.13
C SER A 158 -2.82 -9.53 -2.37
N ILE A 159 -2.68 -9.07 -1.14
CA ILE A 159 -1.58 -9.41 -0.24
C ILE A 159 -2.21 -10.07 0.99
N VAL A 160 -1.94 -11.36 1.11
CA VAL A 160 -2.37 -12.18 2.24
C VAL A 160 -1.18 -12.31 3.18
N PRO A 161 -1.27 -11.80 4.42
CA PRO A 161 -0.21 -12.04 5.40
C PRO A 161 -0.09 -13.54 5.66
N PRO A 162 1.09 -14.05 6.07
CA PRO A 162 1.21 -15.45 6.47
C PRO A 162 0.14 -15.73 7.53
N ALA A 163 -0.55 -16.87 7.42
CA ALA A 163 -1.35 -17.37 8.53
C ALA A 163 -0.41 -17.38 9.74
N ALA A 164 -0.82 -16.75 10.85
CA ALA A 164 -0.04 -16.76 12.06
C ALA A 164 0.19 -18.21 12.44
N ASP A 165 1.39 -18.73 12.15
CA ASP A 165 1.89 -19.86 12.90
C ASP A 165 2.06 -19.31 14.31
N ASP A 166 1.32 -19.89 15.26
CA ASP A 166 1.39 -19.65 16.71
C ASP A 166 2.80 -20.03 17.22
N GLY A 167 3.79 -19.25 16.81
CA GLY A 167 5.19 -19.62 16.81
C GLY A 167 6.09 -18.49 17.28
N GLN A 168 5.96 -18.17 18.56
CA GLN A 168 6.96 -17.51 19.41
C GLN A 168 7.28 -16.04 19.12
N LEU A 169 6.90 -15.19 20.07
CA LEU A 169 7.84 -14.37 20.83
C LEU A 169 7.18 -14.01 22.18
N GLN A 170 7.36 -14.93 23.14
CA GLN A 170 7.41 -14.55 24.55
C GLN A 170 8.69 -13.72 24.74
N LEU A 171 8.55 -12.50 25.23
CA LEU A 171 9.46 -11.88 26.19
C LEU A 171 8.63 -10.95 27.10
#